data_AF-A0AAP0J982-F1
#
_entry.id   AF-A0AAP0J982-F1
#
_cell.length_a   1.000
_cell.length_b   1.000
_cell.length_c   1.000
_cell.angle_alpha   90.00
_cell.angle_beta   90.00
_cell.angle_gamma   90.00
#
_symmetry.space_group_name_H-M   'P 1'
#
loop_
_entity.id
_entity.type
_entity.pdbx_description
1 polymer ?
#
loop_
_entity_poly.entity_id
_entity_poly.type
_entity_poly.pdbx_seq_one_letter_code
_entity_poly.pdbx_strand_id
1 'polypeptide(L)'
;MKGVAGNVKKVQHLFDLPKSKTHLTLWKADLADEGSFDKAIEGCTGVFHVATPMDFQSKDPENEIIKPTVEGMLNVMRSCLKAKTVRRVVFTSSAGTVNFQEEPKQVYDENCWTDADLCRKRKMTGWTLAEKAAWAFSKEHNIDFISIIPTLVVGPFIMPSMPPSLVTALSPINGNEAHYSILKQVQFVHLDDLCEAHIYLFEHPEAKGRYICSSHATTIIHVVKMLKEKFPEYRLPTKFKDIDESLPVVVFSSKKLTDMGFKYKYSLEDMYAGAIKSCKEKGLLPLRIGAYLEGKHQVQETIIMETVKEEKMKEVSA
;
A
#
# COMPACT_ATOMS: atom_id res chain seq x y z
N MET A 1 29.01 13.25 -6.12
CA MET A 1 28.07 12.22 -5.65
C MET A 1 27.60 12.64 -4.25
N LYS A 2 26.33 13.01 -4.08
CA LYS A 2 25.74 13.31 -2.76
C LYS A 2 24.78 12.17 -2.40
N GLY A 3 25.05 11.51 -1.27
CA GLY A 3 24.27 10.39 -0.72
C GLY A 3 24.85 9.01 -1.06
N VAL A 4 25.64 8.41 -0.16
CA VAL A 4 25.94 6.97 -0.23
C VAL A 4 24.69 6.25 0.27
N ALA A 5 24.06 5.46 -0.60
CA ALA A 5 22.90 4.67 -0.22
C ALA A 5 23.28 3.66 0.87
N GLY A 6 22.62 3.73 2.03
CA GLY A 6 22.86 2.79 3.14
C GLY A 6 22.50 1.34 2.81
N ASN A 7 21.73 1.09 1.74
CA ASN A 7 21.41 -0.25 1.24
C ASN A 7 21.28 -0.26 -0.29
N VAL A 8 22.39 -0.56 -0.98
CA VAL A 8 22.45 -0.58 -2.46
C VAL A 8 21.44 -1.55 -3.06
N LYS A 9 21.25 -2.74 -2.47
CA LYS A 9 20.27 -3.73 -2.97
C LYS A 9 18.84 -3.18 -3.01
N LYS A 10 18.46 -2.36 -2.02
CA LYS A 10 17.13 -1.75 -1.97
C LYS A 10 16.93 -0.65 -3.01
N VAL A 11 17.96 0.10 -3.37
CA VAL A 11 17.81 1.31 -4.21
C VAL A 11 18.39 1.18 -5.61
N GLN A 12 19.06 0.07 -5.95
CA GLN A 12 19.73 -0.09 -7.23
C GLN A 12 18.80 0.18 -8.42
N HIS A 13 17.59 -0.37 -8.37
CA HIS A 13 16.57 -0.20 -9.40
C HIS A 13 16.18 1.28 -9.66
N LEU A 14 16.41 2.19 -8.70
CA LEU A 14 16.17 3.62 -8.87
C LEU A 14 17.28 4.30 -9.70
N PHE A 15 18.51 3.82 -9.60
CA PHE A 15 19.62 4.29 -10.44
C PHE A 15 19.50 3.79 -11.88
N ASP A 16 18.77 2.71 -12.11
CA ASP A 16 18.53 2.16 -13.44
C ASP A 16 17.40 2.90 -14.18
N LEU A 17 16.69 3.83 -13.51
CA LEU A 17 15.67 4.66 -14.13
C LEU A 17 16.27 5.65 -15.16
N PRO A 18 15.53 5.96 -16.24
CA PRO A 18 15.93 7.00 -17.19
C PRO A 18 16.23 8.33 -16.48
N LYS A 19 17.35 8.97 -16.85
CA LYS A 19 17.79 10.28 -16.31
C LYS A 19 18.08 10.30 -14.80
N SER A 20 18.15 9.16 -14.12
CA SER A 20 18.48 9.08 -12.68
C SER A 20 19.77 9.83 -12.32
N LYS A 21 20.82 9.70 -13.15
CA LYS A 21 22.13 10.33 -12.93
C LYS A 21 22.09 11.87 -12.91
N THR A 22 21.06 12.49 -13.47
CA THR A 22 20.95 13.95 -13.59
C THR A 22 19.76 14.53 -12.83
N HIS A 23 18.70 13.76 -12.58
CA HIS A 23 17.44 14.25 -12.01
C HIS A 23 17.00 13.50 -10.74
N LEU A 24 17.78 12.53 -10.26
CA LEU A 24 17.48 11.82 -9.01
C LEU A 24 18.64 11.98 -8.01
N THR A 25 18.29 12.34 -6.78
CA THR A 25 19.20 12.31 -5.64
C THR A 25 18.58 11.49 -4.52
N LEU A 26 19.40 10.71 -3.81
CA LEU A 26 18.94 9.90 -2.69
C LEU A 26 19.34 10.55 -1.37
N TRP A 27 18.39 10.61 -0.46
CA TRP A 27 18.54 11.17 0.87
C TRP A 27 18.19 10.12 1.91
N LYS A 28 19.01 10.00 2.96
CA LYS A 28 18.68 9.17 4.12
C LYS A 28 17.80 10.00 5.05
N ALA A 29 16.62 9.49 5.37
CA ALA A 29 15.69 10.06 6.34
C ALA A 29 14.90 8.93 7.02
N ASP A 30 14.40 9.19 8.22
CA ASP A 30 13.57 8.27 8.99
C ASP A 30 12.42 9.05 9.64
N LEU A 31 11.21 8.50 9.62
CA LEU A 31 10.02 9.14 10.22
C LEU A 31 10.14 9.28 11.74
N ALA A 32 10.91 8.41 12.39
CA ALA A 32 11.18 8.50 13.83
C ALA A 32 12.18 9.61 14.18
N ASP A 33 13.00 10.05 13.23
CA ASP A 33 14.08 11.02 13.46
C ASP A 33 13.62 12.44 13.10
N GLU A 34 13.37 13.28 14.11
CA GLU A 34 13.02 14.69 13.91
C GLU A 34 14.10 15.42 13.09
N GLY A 35 13.66 16.20 12.09
CA GLY A 35 14.55 16.98 11.23
C GLY A 35 15.31 16.17 10.18
N SER A 36 15.15 14.83 10.12
CA SER A 36 15.87 13.99 9.16
C SER A 36 15.50 14.29 7.70
N PHE A 37 14.33 14.89 7.46
CA PHE A 37 13.86 15.31 6.13
C PHE A 37 14.28 16.73 5.74
N ASP A 38 14.82 17.54 6.66
CA ASP A 38 15.10 18.96 6.44
C ASP A 38 15.96 19.21 5.18
N LYS A 39 17.08 18.48 5.07
CA LYS A 39 18.01 18.63 3.95
C LYS A 39 17.42 18.17 2.61
N ALA A 40 16.53 17.19 2.63
CA ALA A 40 15.90 16.67 1.43
C ALA A 40 14.79 17.61 0.91
N ILE A 41 14.14 18.35 1.81
CA ILE A 41 13.01 19.24 1.52
C ILE A 41 13.49 20.69 1.25
N GLU A 42 14.67 21.08 1.72
CA GLU A 42 15.25 22.40 1.45
C GLU A 42 15.34 22.68 -0.06
N GLY A 43 14.68 23.76 -0.50
CA GLY A 43 14.64 24.16 -1.91
C GLY A 43 13.59 23.43 -2.76
N CYS A 44 12.86 22.46 -2.21
CA CYS A 44 11.75 21.82 -2.92
C CYS A 44 10.57 22.77 -3.11
N THR A 45 9.90 22.66 -4.26
CA THR A 45 8.65 23.36 -4.55
C THR A 45 7.41 22.57 -4.13
N GLY A 46 7.54 21.24 -3.97
CA GLY A 46 6.46 20.35 -3.55
C GLY A 46 7.02 19.13 -2.84
N VAL A 47 6.22 18.55 -1.95
CA VAL A 47 6.58 17.33 -1.21
C VAL A 47 5.47 16.31 -1.35
N PHE A 48 5.82 15.10 -1.80
CA PHE A 48 4.94 13.94 -1.83
C PHE A 48 5.29 13.03 -0.66
N HIS A 49 4.47 13.06 0.38
CA HIS A 49 4.66 12.20 1.55
C HIS A 49 3.91 10.88 1.36
N VAL A 50 4.65 9.87 0.90
CA VAL A 50 4.15 8.51 0.60
C VAL A 50 4.62 7.49 1.66
N ALA A 51 5.67 7.82 2.41
CA ALA A 51 6.26 6.90 3.39
C ALA A 51 5.36 6.74 4.61
N THR A 52 5.20 5.51 5.09
CA THR A 52 4.46 5.21 6.33
C THR A 52 5.04 3.93 6.96
N PRO A 53 5.03 3.79 8.30
CA PRO A 53 5.32 2.53 8.95
C PRO A 53 4.32 1.45 8.51
N MET A 54 4.83 0.32 8.04
CA MET A 54 4.03 -0.83 7.57
C MET A 54 4.36 -2.07 8.39
N ASP A 55 4.05 -2.04 9.69
CA ASP A 55 4.06 -3.22 10.54
C ASP A 55 2.62 -3.55 10.98
N PHE A 56 2.15 -4.75 10.65
CA PHE A 56 0.79 -5.23 10.96
C PHE A 56 0.76 -6.22 12.13
N GLN A 57 1.91 -6.52 12.76
CA GLN A 57 2.04 -7.54 13.81
C GLN A 57 2.47 -6.98 15.17
N SER A 58 2.44 -5.66 15.34
CA SER A 58 2.77 -4.98 16.60
C SER A 58 1.94 -5.49 17.78
N LYS A 59 2.61 -5.69 18.92
CA LYS A 59 1.97 -6.05 20.19
C LYS A 59 1.53 -4.82 20.99
N ASP A 60 2.13 -3.66 20.71
CA ASP A 60 1.79 -2.36 21.27
C ASP A 60 1.53 -1.30 20.16
N PRO A 61 0.37 -1.39 19.47
CA PRO A 61 0.07 -0.51 18.32
C PRO A 61 0.08 0.98 18.66
N GLU A 62 -0.21 1.36 19.91
CA GLU A 62 -0.23 2.77 20.30
C GLU A 62 1.18 3.38 20.23
N ASN A 63 2.18 2.69 20.78
CA ASN A 63 3.55 3.20 20.83
C ASN A 63 4.41 2.79 19.62
N GLU A 64 4.14 1.65 18.98
CA GLU A 64 4.95 1.13 17.89
C GLU A 64 4.43 1.54 16.50
N ILE A 65 3.13 1.86 16.37
CA ILE A 65 2.51 2.21 15.08
C ILE A 65 1.90 3.60 15.12
N ILE A 66 0.91 3.83 15.98
CA ILE A 66 0.07 5.04 15.95
C ILE A 66 0.89 6.30 16.22
N LYS A 67 1.60 6.36 17.35
CA LYS A 67 2.43 7.52 17.69
C LYS A 67 3.52 7.78 16.63
N PRO A 68 4.31 6.78 16.19
CA PRO A 68 5.29 7.00 15.13
C PRO A 68 4.69 7.45 13.79
N THR A 69 3.51 6.96 13.39
CA THR A 69 2.86 7.43 12.16
C THR A 69 2.45 8.90 12.27
N VAL A 70 1.85 9.31 13.40
CA VAL A 70 1.44 10.70 13.64
C VAL A 70 2.67 11.61 13.71
N GLU A 71 3.67 11.25 14.51
CA GLU A 71 4.88 12.05 14.69
C GLU A 71 5.69 12.13 13.40
N GLY A 72 5.80 11.03 12.65
CA GLY A 72 6.44 11.01 11.34
C GLY A 72 5.80 11.95 10.33
N MET A 73 4.46 11.97 10.27
CA MET A 73 3.70 12.92 9.46
C MET A 73 4.01 14.37 9.89
N LEU A 74 3.97 14.67 11.19
CA LEU A 74 4.25 16.01 11.70
C LEU A 74 5.71 16.44 11.51
N ASN A 75 6.66 15.50 11.57
CA ASN A 75 8.07 15.73 11.28
C ASN A 75 8.25 16.23 9.84
N VAL A 76 7.61 15.58 8.86
CA VAL A 76 7.65 16.02 7.46
C VAL A 76 6.99 17.39 7.30
N MET A 77 5.84 17.65 7.94
CA MET A 77 5.17 18.95 7.87
C MET A 77 6.01 20.08 8.48
N ARG A 78 6.71 19.83 9.59
CA ARG A 78 7.65 20.77 10.20
C ARG A 78 8.82 21.08 9.27
N SER A 79 9.38 20.08 8.59
CA SER A 79 10.42 20.29 7.58
C SER A 79 9.92 21.13 6.39
N CYS A 80 8.71 20.87 5.89
CA CYS A 80 8.07 21.69 4.86
C CYS A 80 7.89 23.15 5.31
N LEU A 81 7.40 23.36 6.53
CA LEU A 81 7.23 24.68 7.12
C LEU A 81 8.56 25.43 7.28
N LYS A 82 9.63 24.71 7.61
CA LYS A 82 10.99 25.27 7.75
C LYS A 82 11.61 25.66 6.41
N ALA A 83 11.38 24.89 5.35
CA ALA A 83 11.96 25.12 4.03
C ALA A 83 11.47 26.40 3.35
N LYS A 84 10.24 26.86 3.64
CA LYS A 84 9.59 28.07 3.06
C LYS A 84 9.41 28.08 1.53
N THR A 85 10.00 27.14 0.80
CA THR A 85 9.89 27.02 -0.67
C THR A 85 8.78 26.06 -1.13
N VAL A 86 8.28 25.22 -0.23
CA VAL A 86 7.26 24.22 -0.54
C VAL A 86 5.91 24.91 -0.71
N ARG A 87 5.37 24.89 -1.93
CA ARG A 87 4.07 25.51 -2.25
C ARG A 87 2.88 24.62 -1.93
N ARG A 88 3.06 23.30 -1.92
CA ARG A 88 2.02 22.30 -1.66
C ARG A 88 2.62 20.99 -1.16
N VAL A 89 1.98 20.40 -0.15
CA VAL A 89 2.27 19.06 0.36
C VAL A 89 1.16 18.11 -0.08
N VAL A 90 1.51 17.01 -0.73
CA VAL A 90 0.58 15.94 -1.12
C VAL A 90 0.87 14.72 -0.25
N PHE A 91 -0.10 14.31 0.55
CA PHE A 91 -0.02 13.17 1.43
C PHE A 91 -0.80 11.97 0.87
N THR A 92 -0.15 10.81 0.82
CA THR A 92 -0.82 9.55 0.50
C THR A 92 -1.46 8.98 1.78
N SER A 93 -2.77 9.21 1.93
CA SER A 93 -3.60 8.60 2.97
C SER A 93 -4.01 7.16 2.58
N SER A 94 -5.12 6.65 3.10
CA SER A 94 -5.67 5.32 2.76
C SER A 94 -7.17 5.27 2.89
N ALA A 95 -7.81 4.40 2.11
CA ALA A 95 -9.20 4.01 2.30
C ALA A 95 -9.55 3.58 3.74
N GLY A 96 -8.57 3.06 4.49
CA GLY A 96 -8.71 2.75 5.92
C GLY A 96 -8.95 3.96 6.82
N THR A 97 -8.80 5.20 6.31
CA THR A 97 -9.21 6.42 7.02
C THR A 97 -10.66 6.83 6.74
N VAL A 98 -11.38 6.05 5.91
CA VAL A 98 -12.71 6.40 5.38
C VAL A 98 -13.79 5.38 5.79
N ASN A 99 -13.57 4.08 5.59
CA ASN A 99 -14.64 3.08 5.65
C ASN A 99 -14.66 2.16 6.88
N PHE A 100 -13.81 2.39 7.87
CA PHE A 100 -13.76 1.57 9.07
C PHE A 100 -14.71 2.13 10.14
N GLN A 101 -15.91 1.57 10.17
CA GLN A 101 -17.02 1.94 11.05
C GLN A 101 -17.85 0.69 11.40
N GLU A 102 -18.65 0.74 12.46
CA GLU A 102 -19.46 -0.41 12.90
C GLU A 102 -20.54 -0.78 11.86
N GLU A 103 -21.13 0.22 11.21
CA GLU A 103 -22.14 0.04 10.16
C GLU A 103 -21.59 0.46 8.80
N PRO A 104 -21.25 -0.48 7.90
CA PRO A 104 -20.73 -0.15 6.58
C PRO A 104 -21.77 0.58 5.71
N LYS A 105 -21.33 1.63 5.03
CA LYS A 105 -22.11 2.30 3.98
C LYS A 105 -21.89 1.61 2.64
N GLN A 106 -22.87 1.75 1.74
CA GLN A 106 -22.75 1.27 0.36
C GLN A 106 -21.84 2.18 -0.50
N VAL A 107 -21.82 3.49 -0.22
CA VAL A 107 -20.98 4.46 -0.93
C VAL A 107 -20.25 5.34 0.08
N TYR A 108 -18.95 5.55 -0.15
CA TYR A 108 -18.09 6.43 0.62
C TYR A 108 -17.60 7.59 -0.25
N ASP A 109 -17.54 8.78 0.34
CA ASP A 109 -16.98 10.01 -0.23
C ASP A 109 -15.91 10.60 0.70
N GLU A 110 -15.33 11.73 0.34
CA GLU A 110 -14.28 12.39 1.10
C GLU A 110 -14.73 12.94 2.47
N ASN A 111 -16.03 13.04 2.72
CA ASN A 111 -16.60 13.50 3.98
C ASN A 111 -16.65 12.38 5.02
N CYS A 112 -16.51 11.12 4.58
CA CYS A 112 -16.49 9.98 5.46
C CYS A 112 -15.14 9.85 6.16
N TRP A 113 -15.20 9.54 7.46
CA TRP A 113 -14.04 9.27 8.29
C TRP A 113 -14.25 7.99 9.07
N THR A 114 -13.19 7.22 9.17
CA THR A 114 -13.08 6.12 10.11
C THR A 114 -13.15 6.61 11.55
N ASP A 115 -13.81 5.83 12.38
CA ASP A 115 -13.88 6.08 13.82
C ASP A 115 -12.51 5.79 14.47
N ALA A 116 -11.93 6.82 15.09
CA ALA A 116 -10.63 6.72 15.74
C ALA A 116 -10.66 5.84 16.99
N ASP A 117 -11.78 5.81 17.72
CA ASP A 117 -11.93 4.98 18.91
C ASP A 117 -12.06 3.51 18.52
N LEU A 118 -12.77 3.24 17.43
CA LEU A 118 -12.84 1.91 16.82
C LEU A 118 -11.45 1.44 16.35
N CYS A 119 -10.65 2.33 15.76
CA CYS A 119 -9.26 2.02 15.40
C CYS A 119 -8.44 1.60 16.61
N ARG A 120 -8.50 2.35 17.72
CA ARG A 120 -7.78 2.00 18.96
C ARG A 120 -8.25 0.67 19.53
N LYS A 121 -9.58 0.48 19.63
CA LYS A 121 -10.20 -0.76 20.14
C LYS A 121 -9.80 -1.99 19.34
N ARG A 122 -9.72 -1.85 18.02
CA ARG A 122 -9.37 -2.94 17.10
C ARG A 122 -7.88 -2.99 16.73
N LYS A 123 -7.03 -2.20 17.40
CA LYS A 123 -5.57 -2.18 17.19
C LYS A 123 -5.18 -1.93 15.72
N MET A 124 -5.95 -1.07 15.04
CA MET A 124 -5.72 -0.69 13.65
C MET A 124 -4.64 0.39 13.52
N THR A 125 -4.19 0.64 12.30
CA THR A 125 -3.11 1.57 12.00
C THR A 125 -3.45 3.03 12.34
N GLY A 126 -2.42 3.85 12.60
CA GLY A 126 -2.55 5.27 13.00
C GLY A 126 -2.91 6.24 11.88
N TRP A 127 -3.34 5.77 10.70
CA TRP A 127 -3.44 6.60 9.50
C TRP A 127 -4.53 7.66 9.62
N THR A 128 -5.67 7.32 10.23
CA THR A 128 -6.75 8.27 10.49
C THR A 128 -6.29 9.40 11.41
N LEU A 129 -5.49 9.08 12.42
CA LEU A 129 -4.97 10.06 13.38
C LEU A 129 -3.88 10.93 12.72
N ALA A 130 -3.00 10.33 11.92
CA ALA A 130 -1.97 11.06 11.18
C ALA A 130 -2.57 12.05 10.17
N GLU A 131 -3.59 11.62 9.40
CA GLU A 131 -4.26 12.51 8.45
C GLU A 131 -4.98 13.67 9.19
N LYS A 132 -5.68 13.39 10.29
CA LYS A 132 -6.31 14.44 11.11
C LYS A 132 -5.30 15.41 11.70
N ALA A 133 -4.16 14.92 12.20
CA ALA A 133 -3.08 15.75 12.72
C ALA A 133 -2.46 16.62 11.62
N ALA A 134 -2.25 16.08 10.41
CA ALA A 134 -1.76 16.83 9.26
C ALA A 134 -2.72 17.96 8.86
N TRP A 135 -4.03 17.70 8.85
CA TRP A 135 -5.05 18.73 8.58
C TRP A 135 -5.08 19.83 9.65
N ALA A 136 -4.92 19.48 10.93
CA ALA A 136 -4.85 20.46 12.00
C ALA A 136 -3.61 21.35 11.87
N PHE A 137 -2.43 20.73 11.66
CA PHE A 137 -1.17 21.42 11.47
C PHE A 137 -1.17 22.32 10.22
N SER A 138 -1.72 21.84 9.10
CA SER A 138 -1.79 22.60 7.86
C SER A 138 -2.66 23.84 8.01
N LYS A 139 -3.78 23.74 8.73
CA LYS A 139 -4.66 24.86 9.04
C LYS A 139 -3.99 25.87 9.98
N GLU A 140 -3.30 25.40 11.02
CA GLU A 140 -2.59 26.25 11.98
C GLU A 140 -1.49 27.08 11.31
N HIS A 141 -0.74 26.47 10.39
CA HIS A 141 0.43 27.08 9.77
C HIS A 141 0.20 27.58 8.33
N ASN A 142 -1.04 27.56 7.85
CA ASN A 142 -1.43 27.97 6.49
C ASN A 142 -0.63 27.25 5.38
N ILE A 143 -0.47 25.93 5.52
CA ILE A 143 0.19 25.08 4.51
C ILE A 143 -0.87 24.57 3.52
N ASP A 144 -0.64 24.76 2.21
CA ASP A 144 -1.44 24.11 1.17
C ASP A 144 -1.19 22.59 1.22
N PHE A 145 -2.21 21.87 1.64
CA PHE A 145 -2.17 20.45 1.93
C PHE A 145 -3.29 19.72 1.18
N ILE A 146 -2.92 18.64 0.51
CA ILE A 146 -3.82 17.71 -0.16
C ILE A 146 -3.59 16.31 0.41
N SER A 147 -4.67 15.59 0.69
CA SER A 147 -4.59 14.15 0.93
C SER A 147 -5.23 13.36 -0.21
N ILE A 148 -4.56 12.31 -0.66
CA ILE A 148 -5.05 11.36 -1.65
C ILE A 148 -5.34 10.05 -0.94
N ILE A 149 -6.52 9.51 -1.15
CA ILE A 149 -7.05 8.33 -0.47
C ILE A 149 -7.13 7.20 -1.50
N PRO A 150 -6.02 6.45 -1.72
CA PRO A 150 -6.06 5.25 -2.53
C PRO A 150 -6.85 4.14 -1.84
N THR A 151 -7.51 3.32 -2.65
CA THR A 151 -8.04 2.01 -2.25
C THR A 151 -6.97 0.94 -2.46
N LEU A 152 -7.32 -0.31 -2.81
CA LEU A 152 -6.31 -1.35 -3.03
C LEU A 152 -5.55 -1.07 -4.34
N VAL A 153 -4.28 -0.66 -4.20
CA VAL A 153 -3.42 -0.30 -5.34
C VAL A 153 -2.86 -1.56 -5.99
N VAL A 154 -3.16 -1.76 -7.28
CA VAL A 154 -2.76 -2.95 -8.05
C VAL A 154 -2.21 -2.52 -9.40
N GLY A 155 -1.09 -3.12 -9.82
CA GLY A 155 -0.47 -2.80 -11.11
C GLY A 155 0.96 -3.34 -11.21
N PRO A 156 1.64 -3.08 -12.34
CA PRO A 156 3.05 -3.42 -12.50
C PRO A 156 3.91 -2.57 -11.55
N PHE A 157 5.11 -3.05 -11.21
CA PHE A 157 5.98 -2.36 -10.26
C PHE A 157 7.47 -2.54 -10.57
N ILE A 158 8.27 -1.54 -10.19
CA ILE A 158 9.72 -1.51 -10.41
C ILE A 158 10.53 -2.08 -9.24
N MET A 159 9.98 -2.07 -8.02
CA MET A 159 10.68 -2.55 -6.83
C MET A 159 11.01 -4.06 -6.93
N PRO A 160 12.11 -4.52 -6.32
CA PRO A 160 12.55 -5.92 -6.46
C PRO A 160 11.76 -6.91 -5.60
N SER A 161 11.07 -6.45 -4.55
CA SER A 161 10.32 -7.29 -3.61
C SER A 161 8.81 -7.19 -3.82
N MET A 162 8.06 -8.14 -3.25
CA MET A 162 6.60 -8.14 -3.30
C MET A 162 6.00 -6.87 -2.66
N PRO A 163 5.21 -6.08 -3.39
CA PRO A 163 4.48 -4.95 -2.81
C PRO A 163 3.45 -5.44 -1.79
N PRO A 164 3.28 -4.77 -0.62
CA PRO A 164 2.32 -5.19 0.40
C PRO A 164 0.88 -5.31 -0.11
N SER A 165 0.42 -4.38 -0.97
CA SER A 165 -0.92 -4.42 -1.56
C SER A 165 -1.12 -5.65 -2.46
N LEU A 166 -0.07 -6.11 -3.14
CA LEU A 166 -0.14 -7.31 -3.98
C LEU A 166 -0.18 -8.61 -3.19
N VAL A 167 0.32 -8.63 -1.94
CA VAL A 167 0.08 -9.75 -1.01
C VAL A 167 -1.42 -9.94 -0.79
N THR A 168 -2.15 -8.83 -0.61
CA THR A 168 -3.61 -8.84 -0.49
C THR A 168 -4.28 -9.17 -1.83
N ALA A 169 -3.98 -8.44 -2.91
CA ALA A 169 -4.65 -8.59 -4.20
C ALA A 169 -4.47 -9.98 -4.81
N LEU A 170 -3.28 -10.59 -4.67
CA LEU A 170 -2.97 -11.92 -5.19
C LEU A 170 -3.23 -13.03 -4.17
N SER A 171 -3.84 -12.72 -3.02
CA SER A 171 -4.16 -13.73 -2.00
C SER A 171 -5.03 -14.89 -2.51
N PRO A 172 -5.95 -14.75 -3.49
CA PRO A 172 -6.65 -15.90 -4.05
C PRO A 172 -5.74 -16.85 -4.84
N ILE A 173 -4.64 -16.34 -5.43
CA ILE A 173 -3.65 -17.14 -6.15
C ILE A 173 -2.70 -17.84 -5.17
N ASN A 174 -2.28 -17.12 -4.12
CA ASN A 174 -1.29 -17.62 -3.16
C ASN A 174 -1.90 -18.42 -2.00
N GLY A 175 -3.23 -18.50 -1.92
CA GLY A 175 -3.95 -19.19 -0.84
C GLY A 175 -3.84 -18.50 0.52
N ASN A 176 -3.61 -17.19 0.55
CA ASN A 176 -3.46 -16.44 1.81
C ASN A 176 -4.81 -15.92 2.32
N GLU A 177 -5.59 -16.80 2.94
CA GLU A 177 -6.97 -16.53 3.38
C GLU A 177 -7.08 -15.37 4.39
N ALA A 178 -6.00 -15.06 5.14
CA ALA A 178 -5.99 -13.96 6.11
C ALA A 178 -6.29 -12.59 5.47
N HIS A 179 -6.06 -12.45 4.16
CA HIS A 179 -6.30 -11.21 3.41
C HIS A 179 -7.70 -11.14 2.77
N TYR A 180 -8.52 -12.20 2.86
CA TYR A 180 -9.83 -12.24 2.20
C TYR A 180 -10.83 -11.27 2.82
N SER A 181 -10.66 -10.93 4.10
CA SER A 181 -11.49 -9.92 4.77
C SER A 181 -11.43 -8.55 4.08
N ILE A 182 -10.25 -8.16 3.58
CA ILE A 182 -10.05 -6.91 2.82
C ILE A 182 -10.64 -7.05 1.40
N LEU A 183 -10.56 -8.25 0.81
CA LEU A 183 -11.05 -8.50 -0.54
C LEU A 183 -12.58 -8.72 -0.62
N LYS A 184 -13.26 -8.94 0.51
CA LYS A 184 -14.69 -9.30 0.54
C LYS A 184 -15.56 -8.30 -0.24
N GLN A 185 -15.40 -7.01 0.04
CA GLN A 185 -16.02 -5.88 -0.70
C GLN A 185 -14.93 -4.85 -0.99
N VAL A 186 -14.25 -5.02 -2.11
CA VAL A 186 -12.97 -4.39 -2.40
C VAL A 186 -13.09 -3.32 -3.47
N GLN A 187 -12.26 -2.29 -3.33
CA GLN A 187 -12.12 -1.21 -4.28
C GLN A 187 -10.67 -1.16 -4.75
N PHE A 188 -10.47 -0.79 -6.01
CA PHE A 188 -9.18 -0.84 -6.67
C PHE A 188 -8.83 0.47 -7.37
N VAL A 189 -7.53 0.71 -7.47
CA VAL A 189 -6.96 1.72 -8.35
C VAL A 189 -5.69 1.19 -8.99
N HIS A 190 -5.46 1.54 -10.25
CA HIS A 190 -4.23 1.16 -10.93
C HIS A 190 -3.06 1.97 -10.38
N LEU A 191 -1.89 1.36 -10.19
CA LEU A 191 -0.70 2.05 -9.65
C LEU A 191 -0.37 3.33 -10.46
N ASP A 192 -0.42 3.24 -11.78
CA ASP A 192 -0.09 4.36 -12.67
C ASP A 192 -1.16 5.47 -12.63
N ASP A 193 -2.46 5.11 -12.57
CA ASP A 193 -3.53 6.10 -12.38
C ASP A 193 -3.36 6.83 -11.04
N LEU A 194 -2.96 6.12 -9.98
CA LEU A 194 -2.71 6.72 -8.68
C LEU A 194 -1.52 7.69 -8.73
N CYS A 195 -0.40 7.29 -9.35
CA CYS A 195 0.77 8.16 -9.52
C CYS A 195 0.42 9.43 -10.32
N GLU A 196 -0.33 9.28 -11.41
CA GLU A 196 -0.81 10.40 -12.22
C GLU A 196 -1.76 11.30 -11.42
N ALA A 197 -2.62 10.75 -10.56
CA ALA A 197 -3.49 11.54 -9.68
C ALA A 197 -2.69 12.36 -8.65
N HIS A 198 -1.56 11.83 -8.15
CA HIS A 198 -0.65 12.59 -7.28
C HIS A 198 -0.10 13.82 -8.00
N ILE A 199 0.46 13.62 -9.19
CA ILE A 199 1.02 14.71 -10.01
C ILE A 199 -0.07 15.72 -10.36
N TYR A 200 -1.22 15.23 -10.85
CA TYR A 200 -2.35 16.05 -11.24
C TYR A 200 -2.81 16.96 -10.10
N LEU A 201 -3.03 16.43 -8.90
CA LEU A 201 -3.50 17.22 -7.75
C LEU A 201 -2.43 18.17 -7.20
N PHE A 202 -1.14 17.84 -7.35
CA PHE A 202 -0.07 18.79 -7.05
C PHE A 202 -0.06 19.99 -8.01
N GLU A 203 -0.28 19.74 -9.30
CA GLU A 203 -0.21 20.76 -10.35
C GLU A 203 -1.50 21.57 -10.49
N HIS A 204 -2.66 21.00 -10.15
CA HIS A 204 -3.96 21.62 -10.35
C HIS A 204 -4.23 22.72 -9.31
N PRO A 205 -4.31 24.02 -9.70
CA PRO A 205 -4.35 25.12 -8.74
C PRO A 205 -5.54 25.08 -7.79
N GLU A 206 -6.71 24.65 -8.28
CA GLU A 206 -7.96 24.59 -7.52
C GLU A 206 -8.10 23.35 -6.63
N ALA A 207 -7.15 22.42 -6.67
CA ALA A 207 -7.17 21.25 -5.81
C ALA A 207 -7.17 21.68 -4.33
N LYS A 208 -8.12 21.15 -3.54
CA LYS A 208 -8.20 21.41 -2.10
C LYS A 208 -8.84 20.26 -1.35
N GLY A 209 -8.35 19.99 -0.15
CA GLY A 209 -8.94 18.96 0.71
C GLY A 209 -8.46 17.55 0.39
N ARG A 210 -9.31 16.59 0.73
CA ARG A 210 -9.09 15.16 0.51
C ARG A 210 -9.58 14.75 -0.89
N TYR A 211 -9.02 13.70 -1.48
CA TYR A 211 -9.47 13.15 -2.77
C TYR A 211 -9.44 11.63 -2.73
N ILE A 212 -10.57 10.98 -2.95
CA ILE A 212 -10.61 9.53 -3.17
C ILE A 212 -10.05 9.23 -4.57
N CYS A 213 -9.11 8.27 -4.62
CA CYS A 213 -8.53 7.76 -5.84
C CYS A 213 -8.82 6.26 -5.96
N SER A 214 -9.97 5.94 -6.54
CA SER A 214 -10.52 4.59 -6.71
C SER A 214 -11.31 4.48 -8.01
N SER A 215 -10.94 3.55 -8.90
CA SER A 215 -11.57 3.41 -10.21
C SER A 215 -12.56 2.25 -10.31
N HIS A 216 -12.38 1.19 -9.53
CA HIS A 216 -13.22 0.00 -9.58
C HIS A 216 -13.67 -0.43 -8.19
N ALA A 217 -14.82 -1.09 -8.11
CA ALA A 217 -15.34 -1.70 -6.89
C ALA A 217 -16.05 -3.02 -7.23
N THR A 218 -15.78 -4.07 -6.48
CA THR A 218 -16.39 -5.40 -6.69
C THR A 218 -16.25 -6.28 -5.44
N THR A 219 -16.57 -7.57 -5.55
CA THR A 219 -16.41 -8.57 -4.49
C THR A 219 -15.31 -9.57 -4.85
N ILE A 220 -14.75 -10.25 -3.85
CA ILE A 220 -13.76 -11.33 -4.06
C ILE A 220 -14.25 -12.42 -5.03
N ILE A 221 -15.56 -12.68 -5.05
CA ILE A 221 -16.19 -13.67 -5.94
C ILE A 221 -15.99 -13.29 -7.41
N HIS A 222 -16.26 -12.03 -7.75
CA HIS A 222 -16.06 -11.51 -9.10
C HIS A 222 -14.57 -11.41 -9.47
N VAL A 223 -13.71 -11.02 -8.53
CA VAL A 223 -12.25 -11.04 -8.73
C VAL A 223 -11.78 -12.44 -9.11
N VAL A 224 -12.19 -13.47 -8.36
CA VAL A 224 -11.78 -14.85 -8.64
C VAL A 224 -12.39 -15.38 -9.93
N LYS A 225 -13.62 -15.00 -10.27
CA LYS A 225 -14.20 -15.34 -11.58
C LYS A 225 -13.35 -14.76 -12.72
N MET A 226 -13.02 -13.48 -12.66
CA MET A 226 -12.15 -12.82 -13.64
C MET A 226 -10.76 -13.50 -13.71
N LEU A 227 -10.16 -13.81 -12.55
CA LEU A 227 -8.86 -14.49 -12.51
C LEU A 227 -8.92 -15.90 -13.11
N LYS A 228 -9.99 -16.67 -12.91
CA LYS A 228 -10.17 -18.00 -13.51
C LYS A 228 -10.24 -17.93 -15.04
N GLU A 229 -10.93 -16.93 -15.57
CA GLU A 229 -11.09 -16.73 -17.01
C GLU A 229 -9.79 -16.27 -17.67
N LYS A 230 -9.04 -15.38 -17.01
CA LYS A 230 -7.84 -14.74 -17.58
C LYS A 230 -6.52 -15.47 -17.29
N PHE A 231 -6.44 -16.20 -16.18
CA PHE A 231 -5.23 -16.88 -15.70
C PHE A 231 -5.54 -18.33 -15.28
N PRO A 232 -5.99 -19.19 -16.21
CA PRO A 232 -6.41 -20.57 -15.92
C PRO A 232 -5.27 -21.46 -15.39
N GLU A 233 -4.01 -21.01 -15.47
CA GLU A 233 -2.87 -21.73 -14.90
C GLU A 233 -2.85 -21.75 -13.36
N TYR A 234 -3.60 -20.87 -12.69
CA TYR A 234 -3.66 -20.81 -11.24
C TYR A 234 -4.84 -21.59 -10.68
N ARG A 235 -4.60 -22.32 -9.58
CA ARG A 235 -5.64 -22.95 -8.80
C ARG A 235 -6.26 -21.89 -7.88
N LEU A 236 -7.49 -21.52 -8.20
CA LEU A 236 -8.23 -20.50 -7.47
C LEU A 236 -9.36 -21.13 -6.65
N PRO A 237 -9.69 -20.58 -5.47
CA PRO A 237 -10.79 -21.08 -4.65
C PRO A 237 -12.12 -21.05 -5.40
N THR A 238 -13.00 -22.00 -5.11
CA THR A 238 -14.37 -22.06 -5.66
C THR A 238 -15.42 -21.61 -4.66
N LYS A 239 -15.07 -21.57 -3.37
CA LYS A 239 -15.94 -21.15 -2.27
C LYS A 239 -15.15 -20.30 -1.31
N PHE A 240 -15.82 -19.33 -0.70
CA PHE A 240 -15.29 -18.52 0.38
C PHE A 240 -16.17 -18.71 1.59
N LYS A 241 -15.56 -18.97 2.75
CA LYS A 241 -16.30 -19.08 4.00
C LYS A 241 -16.91 -17.72 4.35
N ASP A 242 -18.19 -17.70 4.74
CA ASP A 242 -18.90 -16.50 5.23
C ASP A 242 -18.99 -15.33 4.22
N ILE A 243 -18.96 -15.62 2.92
CA ILE A 243 -19.16 -14.65 1.82
C ILE A 243 -20.27 -15.15 0.90
N ASP A 244 -21.38 -14.43 0.90
CA ASP A 244 -22.55 -14.68 0.04
C ASP A 244 -22.34 -14.09 -1.36
N GLU A 245 -22.85 -14.76 -2.40
CA GLU A 245 -22.83 -14.26 -3.79
C GLU A 245 -23.65 -12.99 -3.98
N SER A 246 -24.69 -12.79 -3.15
CA SER A 246 -25.55 -11.61 -3.14
C SER A 246 -24.97 -10.41 -2.40
N LEU A 247 -23.73 -10.51 -1.89
CA LEU A 247 -23.11 -9.44 -1.13
C LEU A 247 -23.00 -8.15 -1.97
N PRO A 248 -23.53 -7.00 -1.48
CA PRO A 248 -23.53 -5.77 -2.26
C PRO A 248 -22.11 -5.24 -2.47
N VAL A 249 -21.90 -4.52 -3.57
CA VAL A 249 -20.64 -3.80 -3.80
C VAL A 249 -20.61 -2.53 -2.95
N VAL A 250 -19.48 -2.30 -2.29
CA VAL A 250 -19.18 -1.04 -1.59
C VAL A 250 -18.32 -0.17 -2.50
N VAL A 251 -18.73 1.07 -2.73
CA VAL A 251 -18.09 1.99 -3.68
C VAL A 251 -17.36 3.10 -2.95
N PHE A 252 -16.17 3.44 -3.42
CA PHE A 252 -15.45 4.66 -3.07
C PHE A 252 -15.59 5.65 -4.23
N SER A 253 -16.32 6.73 -4.01
CA SER A 253 -16.64 7.71 -5.04
C SER A 253 -15.43 8.59 -5.33
N SER A 254 -14.85 8.45 -6.52
CA SER A 254 -13.83 9.38 -7.04
C SER A 254 -14.42 10.61 -7.72
N LYS A 255 -15.71 10.90 -7.53
CA LYS A 255 -16.42 11.95 -8.26
C LYS A 255 -15.72 13.30 -8.13
N LYS A 256 -15.24 13.65 -6.93
CA LYS A 256 -14.53 14.91 -6.68
C LYS A 256 -13.27 15.04 -7.55
N LEU A 257 -12.50 13.96 -7.72
CA LEU A 257 -11.31 13.93 -8.56
C LEU A 257 -11.67 14.00 -10.06
N THR A 258 -12.68 13.24 -10.49
CA THR A 258 -13.09 13.21 -11.91
C THR A 258 -13.80 14.49 -12.35
N ASP A 259 -14.52 15.16 -11.46
CA ASP A 259 -15.19 16.45 -11.73
C ASP A 259 -14.17 17.56 -12.02
N MET A 260 -12.92 17.42 -11.56
CA MET A 260 -11.82 18.34 -11.92
C MET A 260 -11.27 18.09 -13.33
N GLY A 261 -11.59 16.94 -13.93
CA GLY A 261 -11.15 16.53 -15.26
C GLY A 261 -10.08 15.43 -15.27
N PHE A 262 -9.72 14.85 -14.11
CA PHE A 262 -8.86 13.67 -14.06
C PHE A 262 -9.57 12.46 -14.71
N LYS A 263 -8.83 11.65 -15.47
CA LYS A 263 -9.36 10.47 -16.18
C LYS A 263 -8.55 9.23 -15.83
N TYR A 264 -9.22 8.23 -15.29
CA TYR A 264 -8.66 6.88 -15.13
C TYR A 264 -8.45 6.23 -16.50
N LYS A 265 -7.30 5.58 -16.68
CA LYS A 265 -6.88 5.00 -17.96
C LYS A 265 -6.98 3.48 -17.97
N TYR A 266 -6.96 2.83 -16.80
CA TYR A 266 -6.75 1.40 -16.68
C TYR A 266 -7.97 0.66 -16.12
N SER A 267 -8.24 -0.51 -16.68
CA SER A 267 -9.27 -1.46 -16.21
C SER A 267 -8.77 -2.29 -15.03
N LEU A 268 -9.69 -3.00 -14.37
CA LEU A 268 -9.33 -3.99 -13.33
C LEU A 268 -8.46 -5.12 -13.91
N GLU A 269 -8.73 -5.53 -15.13
CA GLU A 269 -7.96 -6.55 -15.86
C GLU A 269 -6.52 -6.09 -16.10
N ASP A 270 -6.30 -4.84 -16.50
CA ASP A 270 -4.97 -4.26 -16.69
C ASP A 270 -4.16 -4.29 -15.39
N MET A 271 -4.80 -3.95 -14.26
CA MET A 271 -4.18 -3.98 -12.94
C MET A 271 -3.63 -5.38 -12.61
N TYR A 272 -4.47 -6.41 -12.71
CA TYR A 272 -4.07 -7.78 -12.39
C TYR A 272 -3.08 -8.34 -13.41
N ALA A 273 -3.26 -8.08 -14.70
CA ALA A 273 -2.33 -8.51 -15.74
C ALA A 273 -0.94 -7.91 -15.54
N GLY A 274 -0.86 -6.60 -15.26
CA GLY A 274 0.39 -5.91 -14.97
C GLY A 274 1.07 -6.44 -13.70
N ALA A 275 0.31 -6.60 -12.61
CA ALA A 275 0.82 -7.12 -11.34
C ALA A 275 1.36 -8.55 -11.48
N ILE A 276 0.59 -9.46 -12.09
CA ILE A 276 0.99 -10.86 -12.28
C ILE A 276 2.22 -10.96 -13.19
N LYS A 277 2.25 -10.18 -14.28
CA LYS A 277 3.42 -10.12 -15.18
C LYS A 277 4.68 -9.67 -14.43
N SER A 278 4.62 -8.56 -13.69
CA SER A 278 5.76 -8.08 -12.90
C SER A 278 6.20 -9.09 -11.83
N CYS A 279 5.27 -9.76 -11.15
CA CYS A 279 5.63 -10.79 -10.19
C CYS A 279 6.32 -11.99 -10.86
N LYS A 280 5.83 -12.46 -12.02
CA LYS A 280 6.46 -13.56 -12.78
C LYS A 280 7.88 -13.19 -13.23
N GLU A 281 8.07 -12.00 -13.81
CA GLU A 281 9.38 -11.51 -14.27
C GLU A 281 10.41 -11.39 -13.14
N LYS A 282 9.95 -11.16 -11.91
CA LYS A 282 10.80 -11.04 -10.71
C LYS A 282 10.89 -12.33 -9.89
N GLY A 283 10.28 -13.43 -10.33
CA GLY A 283 10.24 -14.70 -9.59
C GLY A 283 9.48 -14.63 -8.27
N LEU A 284 8.58 -13.65 -8.11
CA LEU A 284 7.77 -13.44 -6.91
C LEU A 284 6.44 -14.20 -6.94
N LEU A 285 6.11 -14.80 -8.08
CA LEU A 285 4.94 -15.66 -8.28
C LEU A 285 5.37 -16.85 -9.16
N PRO A 286 5.02 -18.10 -8.80
CA PRO A 286 5.46 -19.27 -9.54
C PRO A 286 4.87 -19.30 -10.96
N LEU A 287 5.69 -19.68 -11.96
CA LEU A 287 5.27 -19.77 -13.36
C LEU A 287 4.27 -20.91 -13.61
N ARG A 288 4.35 -22.00 -12.81
CA ARG A 288 3.39 -23.13 -12.72
C ARG A 288 3.51 -23.78 -11.34
N ILE A 289 2.40 -24.27 -10.78
CA ILE A 289 2.31 -24.84 -9.42
C ILE A 289 3.18 -26.10 -9.22
N GLY A 290 3.56 -26.82 -10.28
CA GLY A 290 4.40 -28.02 -10.19
C GLY A 290 5.68 -27.81 -9.36
N ALA A 291 6.37 -26.69 -9.58
CA ALA A 291 7.62 -26.39 -8.88
C ALA A 291 7.43 -25.95 -7.40
N TYR A 292 6.28 -25.36 -7.04
CA TYR A 292 6.03 -24.89 -5.67
C TYR A 292 5.63 -26.04 -4.72
N LEU A 293 4.88 -27.02 -5.23
CA LEU A 293 4.53 -28.21 -4.45
C LEU A 293 5.71 -29.18 -4.36
N GLU A 294 6.51 -29.35 -5.41
CA GLU A 294 7.77 -30.12 -5.36
C GLU A 294 8.78 -29.49 -4.37
N GLY A 295 8.91 -28.16 -4.38
CA GLY A 295 9.75 -27.43 -3.42
C GLY A 295 9.28 -27.55 -1.97
N LYS A 296 7.96 -27.50 -1.71
CA LYS A 296 7.43 -27.75 -0.36
C LYS A 296 7.59 -29.21 0.08
N HIS A 297 7.40 -30.17 -0.82
CA HIS A 297 7.64 -31.59 -0.52
C HIS A 297 9.11 -31.86 -0.18
N GLN A 298 10.04 -31.33 -0.97
CA GLN A 298 11.49 -31.48 -0.71
C GLN A 298 11.93 -30.82 0.60
N VAL A 299 11.43 -29.62 0.92
CA VAL A 299 11.76 -28.95 2.19
C VAL A 299 11.19 -29.73 3.37
N GLN A 300 9.98 -30.26 3.25
CA GLN A 300 9.35 -31.04 4.33
C GLN A 300 10.01 -32.41 4.51
N GLU A 301 10.44 -33.09 3.43
CA GLU A 301 11.23 -34.32 3.51
C GLU A 301 12.62 -34.10 4.12
N THR A 302 13.28 -32.98 3.79
CA THR A 302 14.59 -32.63 4.36
C THR A 302 14.49 -32.38 5.86
N ILE A 303 13.48 -31.63 6.32
CA ILE A 303 13.24 -31.37 7.75
C ILE A 303 12.93 -32.66 8.51
N ILE A 304 12.13 -33.56 7.93
CA ILE A 304 11.82 -34.86 8.55
C ILE A 304 13.09 -35.72 8.66
N MET A 305 13.94 -35.75 7.62
CA MET A 305 15.19 -36.52 7.63
C MET A 305 16.23 -35.98 8.62
N GLU A 306 16.32 -34.65 8.80
CA GLU A 306 17.21 -34.04 9.80
C GLU A 306 16.73 -34.31 11.23
N THR A 307 15.42 -34.22 11.48
CA THR A 307 14.82 -34.51 12.80
C THR A 307 15.05 -35.97 13.21
N VAL A 308 14.87 -36.92 12.29
CA VAL A 308 15.09 -38.37 12.54
C VAL A 308 16.58 -38.68 12.78
N LYS A 309 17.50 -37.92 12.17
CA LYS A 309 18.94 -38.06 12.44
C LYS A 309 19.33 -37.56 13.83
N GLU A 310 18.76 -36.44 14.27
CA GLU A 310 19.03 -35.90 15.61
C GLU A 310 18.50 -36.80 16.72
N GLU A 311 17.32 -37.41 16.55
CA GLU A 311 16.78 -38.37 17.52
C GLU A 311 17.62 -39.65 17.62
N LYS A 312 18.07 -40.20 16.48
CA LYS A 312 18.96 -41.37 16.48
C LYS A 312 20.34 -41.08 17.09
N MET A 313 20.88 -39.87 16.99
CA MET A 313 22.14 -39.53 17.66
C MET A 313 21.96 -39.43 19.18
N LYS A 314 20.79 -39.00 19.67
CA LYS A 314 20.51 -38.92 21.11
C LYS A 314 20.34 -40.30 21.77
N GLU A 315 19.79 -41.28 21.05
CA GLU A 315 19.67 -42.67 21.52
C GLU A 315 21.00 -43.42 21.59
N VAL A 316 22.00 -43.03 20.79
CA VAL A 316 23.33 -43.67 20.79
C VAL A 316 24.26 -43.04 21.85
N SER A 317 23.87 -41.90 22.43
CA SER A 317 24.62 -41.19 23.48
C SER A 317 24.06 -41.34 24.90
N ALA A 318 23.12 -42.27 25.11
CA ALA A 318 22.53 -42.59 26.42
C ALA A 318 22.99 -43.95 26.93
#